data_AF-A0A2S7QIP9-F1
#
_entry.id   AF-A0A2S7QIP9-F1
#
_cell.length_a   1.000
_cell.length_b   1.000
_cell.length_c   1.000
_cell.angle_alpha   90.00
_cell.angle_beta   90.00
_cell.angle_gamma   90.00
#
_symmetry.space_group_name_H-M   'P 1'
#
loop_
_entity.id
_entity.type
_entity.pdbx_description
1 polymer ?
#
loop_
_entity_poly.entity_id
_entity_poly.type
_entity_poly.pdbx_seq_one_letter_code
_entity_poly.pdbx_strand_id
1 'polypeptide(L)'
;MVGWPKCYWIWNYRLWLLKQANERLDAQVARRLWEHELVLVGKMLTRDSRNFHGWGYRRTVVSQLESPELNGSSMIESEFEYTTRMITRELKNFSAWHNRSKLIPRLLDERKATDAERRQFLDDEFDIITRAMWNDAYPYDQSVWFYHQFLMSTLTESVGHATITPNFTRDDRIEYIQRQLVNLRDFQDGGEDCKWVYNALLEYTLAVCEMEERLPGHDEVEDCKAWLSQLRKLDPMREGRWNDLEKSLKSSRVLSEEHH
;
A
#
# COMPACT_ATOMS: atom_id res chain seq x y z
N MET A 1 7.39 6.36 -35.52
CA MET A 1 6.29 5.37 -35.45
C MET A 1 5.81 5.29 -34.01
N VAL A 2 4.64 5.85 -33.72
CA VAL A 2 3.99 5.75 -32.40
C VAL A 2 3.25 4.42 -32.38
N GLY A 3 3.91 3.38 -31.88
CA GLY A 3 3.30 2.05 -31.74
C GLY A 3 2.49 1.97 -30.47
N TRP A 4 1.20 1.67 -30.56
CA TRP A 4 0.25 1.51 -29.46
C TRP A 4 0.70 0.40 -28.50
N PRO A 5 1.31 0.71 -27.33
CA PRO A 5 1.85 -0.33 -26.45
C PRO A 5 0.76 -1.08 -25.66
N LYS A 6 -0.50 -0.63 -25.78
CA LYS A 6 -1.67 -1.14 -25.05
C LYS A 6 -2.53 -2.05 -25.95
N CYS A 7 -1.91 -3.02 -26.60
CA CYS A 7 -2.62 -4.09 -27.32
C CYS A 7 -2.49 -5.40 -26.53
N TYR A 8 -3.60 -5.85 -25.95
CA TYR A 8 -3.67 -7.08 -25.14
C TYR A 8 -3.12 -8.31 -25.87
N TRP A 9 -3.41 -8.41 -27.17
CA TRP A 9 -2.96 -9.50 -28.03
C TRP A 9 -1.45 -9.60 -28.13
N ILE A 10 -0.73 -8.46 -28.11
CA ILE A 10 0.74 -8.46 -28.16
C ILE A 10 1.32 -9.07 -26.88
N TRP A 11 0.81 -8.69 -25.70
CA TRP A 11 1.27 -9.24 -24.42
C TRP A 11 1.05 -10.75 -24.34
N ASN A 12 -0.15 -11.20 -24.72
CA ASN A 12 -0.49 -12.61 -24.71
C ASN A 12 0.34 -13.42 -25.72
N TYR A 13 0.53 -12.90 -26.93
CA TYR A 13 1.33 -13.58 -27.94
C TYR A 13 2.79 -13.71 -27.52
N ARG A 14 3.36 -12.66 -26.88
CA ARG A 14 4.70 -12.73 -26.29
C ARG A 14 4.79 -13.79 -25.19
N LEU A 15 3.83 -13.84 -24.26
CA LEU A 15 3.80 -14.91 -23.24
C LEU A 15 3.71 -16.28 -23.88
N TRP A 16 2.88 -16.45 -24.91
CA TRP A 16 2.75 -17.72 -25.61
C TRP A 16 4.07 -18.15 -26.25
N LEU A 17 4.77 -17.25 -26.95
CA LEU A 17 6.08 -17.56 -27.52
C LEU A 17 7.11 -17.98 -26.47
N LEU A 18 7.16 -17.29 -25.33
CA LEU A 18 8.08 -17.62 -24.24
C LEU A 18 7.74 -18.96 -23.58
N LYS A 19 6.45 -19.29 -23.44
CA LYS A 19 6.02 -20.63 -23.00
C LYS A 19 6.40 -21.72 -23.98
N GLN A 20 6.25 -21.47 -25.29
CA GLN A 20 6.72 -22.41 -26.31
C GLN A 20 8.25 -22.57 -26.27
N ALA A 21 9.00 -21.53 -25.91
CA ALA A 21 10.44 -21.64 -25.70
C ALA A 21 10.78 -22.57 -24.51
N ASN A 22 10.02 -22.50 -23.41
CA ASN A 22 10.21 -23.42 -22.27
C ASN A 22 10.02 -24.89 -22.67
N GLU A 23 9.04 -25.17 -23.54
CA GLU A 23 8.71 -26.54 -23.97
C GLU A 23 9.68 -27.10 -25.02
N ARG A 24 10.29 -26.23 -25.84
CA ARG A 24 10.97 -26.63 -27.07
C ARG A 24 12.47 -26.37 -27.08
N LEU A 25 12.97 -25.53 -26.19
CA LEU A 25 14.38 -25.15 -26.13
C LEU A 25 15.00 -25.67 -24.82
N ASP A 26 16.33 -25.74 -24.81
CA ASP A 26 17.08 -25.96 -23.59
C ASP A 26 16.76 -24.88 -22.53
N ALA A 27 16.69 -25.28 -21.26
CA ALA A 27 16.29 -24.41 -20.15
C ALA A 27 17.16 -23.14 -20.05
N GLN A 28 18.45 -23.23 -20.34
CA GLN A 28 19.35 -22.08 -20.32
C GLN A 28 19.04 -21.11 -21.47
N VAL A 29 18.67 -21.62 -22.64
CA VAL A 29 18.25 -20.81 -23.79
C VAL A 29 16.92 -20.12 -23.50
N ALA A 30 15.93 -20.87 -23.00
CA ALA A 30 14.62 -20.34 -22.64
C ALA A 30 14.74 -19.24 -21.57
N ARG A 31 15.55 -19.49 -20.53
CA ARG A 31 15.82 -18.50 -19.47
C ARG A 31 16.34 -17.18 -20.02
N ARG A 32 17.33 -17.21 -20.94
CA ARG A 32 17.86 -15.97 -21.55
C ARG A 32 16.78 -15.15 -22.27
N LEU A 33 15.78 -15.80 -22.87
CA LEU A 33 14.66 -15.10 -23.50
C LEU A 33 13.79 -14.39 -22.46
N TRP A 34 13.51 -15.03 -21.33
CA TRP A 34 12.79 -14.39 -20.22
C TRP A 34 13.59 -13.26 -19.56
N GLU A 35 14.90 -13.38 -19.44
CA GLU A 35 15.78 -12.32 -18.92
C GLU A 35 15.76 -11.08 -19.83
N HIS A 36 15.83 -11.29 -21.16
CA HIS A 36 15.63 -10.21 -22.12
C HIS A 36 14.24 -9.60 -22.01
N GLU A 37 13.22 -10.42 -21.77
CA GLU A 37 11.85 -9.94 -21.60
C GLU A 37 11.71 -9.06 -20.35
N LEU A 38 12.39 -9.41 -19.26
CA LEU A 38 12.42 -8.62 -18.03
C LEU A 38 13.04 -7.23 -18.25
N VAL A 39 14.09 -7.16 -19.07
CA VAL A 39 14.70 -5.88 -19.48
C VAL A 39 13.73 -5.06 -20.34
N LEU A 40 13.03 -5.70 -21.28
CA LEU A 40 12.08 -5.03 -22.17
C LEU A 40 10.89 -4.46 -21.41
N VAL A 41 10.26 -5.23 -20.52
CA VAL A 41 9.16 -4.73 -19.69
C VAL A 41 9.63 -3.61 -18.77
N GLY A 42 10.86 -3.67 -18.24
CA GLY A 42 11.48 -2.60 -17.45
C GLY A 42 11.64 -1.30 -18.24
N LYS A 43 12.12 -1.37 -19.49
CA LYS A 43 12.21 -0.21 -20.40
C LYS A 43 10.84 0.37 -20.73
N MET A 44 9.82 -0.47 -20.90
CA MET A 44 8.46 0.02 -21.13
C MET A 44 7.91 0.73 -19.89
N LEU A 45 8.02 0.14 -18.70
CA LEU A 45 7.57 0.77 -17.45
C LEU A 45 8.38 2.05 -17.14
N THR A 46 9.58 2.17 -17.67
CA THR A 46 10.33 3.44 -17.64
C THR A 46 9.60 4.53 -18.44
N ARG A 47 8.92 4.19 -19.56
CA ARG A 47 8.18 5.12 -20.42
C ARG A 47 6.72 5.32 -20.00
N ASP A 48 6.06 4.28 -19.51
CA ASP A 48 4.68 4.30 -19.02
C ASP A 48 4.64 3.58 -17.66
N SER A 49 4.99 4.34 -16.61
CA SER A 49 5.18 3.85 -15.24
C SER A 49 3.93 3.27 -14.60
N ARG A 50 2.76 3.66 -15.10
CA ARG A 50 1.44 3.25 -14.59
C ARG A 50 0.74 2.24 -15.50
N ASN A 51 1.48 1.61 -16.42
CA ASN A 51 0.92 0.59 -17.31
C ASN A 51 0.52 -0.67 -16.52
N PHE A 52 -0.77 -0.81 -16.24
CA PHE A 52 -1.32 -1.95 -15.48
C PHE A 52 -0.90 -3.31 -16.07
N HIS A 53 -0.99 -3.45 -17.40
CA HIS A 53 -0.57 -4.68 -18.08
C HIS A 53 0.93 -4.90 -17.99
N GLY A 54 1.74 -3.85 -18.04
CA GLY A 54 3.19 -3.95 -17.89
C GLY A 54 3.61 -4.46 -16.52
N TRP A 55 2.97 -4.01 -15.45
CA TRP A 55 3.22 -4.53 -14.11
C TRP A 55 2.75 -5.98 -13.95
N GLY A 56 1.57 -6.32 -14.50
CA GLY A 56 1.09 -7.70 -14.53
C GLY A 56 2.03 -8.63 -15.30
N TYR A 57 2.46 -8.19 -16.48
CA TYR A 57 3.40 -8.91 -17.33
C TYR A 57 4.75 -9.10 -16.66
N ARG A 58 5.30 -8.05 -16.01
CA ARG A 58 6.54 -8.15 -15.23
C ARG A 58 6.44 -9.23 -14.17
N ARG A 59 5.35 -9.27 -13.39
CA ARG A 59 5.13 -10.32 -12.38
C ARG A 59 5.11 -11.72 -13.00
N THR A 60 4.48 -11.90 -14.16
CA THR A 60 4.51 -13.18 -14.88
C THR A 60 5.93 -13.55 -15.32
N VAL A 61 6.70 -12.62 -15.89
CA VAL A 61 8.09 -12.85 -16.31
C VAL A 61 8.96 -13.24 -15.12
N VAL A 62 8.87 -12.52 -14.00
CA VAL A 62 9.60 -12.84 -12.76
C VAL A 62 9.22 -14.22 -12.25
N SER A 63 7.92 -14.53 -12.15
CA SER A 63 7.46 -15.85 -11.71
C SER A 63 7.99 -17.00 -12.57
N GLN A 64 8.16 -16.78 -13.89
CA GLN A 64 8.78 -17.76 -14.77
C GLN A 64 10.29 -17.87 -14.53
N LEU A 65 11.00 -16.76 -14.34
CA LEU A 65 12.44 -16.75 -14.05
C LEU A 65 12.80 -17.38 -12.69
N GLU A 66 11.88 -17.32 -11.72
CA GLU A 66 11.99 -17.96 -10.41
C GLU A 66 11.61 -19.45 -10.44
N SER A 67 11.01 -19.92 -11.52
CA SER A 67 10.47 -21.29 -11.61
C SER A 67 11.58 -22.36 -11.65
N PRO A 68 11.36 -23.53 -11.03
CA PRO A 68 12.29 -24.66 -11.13
C PRO A 68 12.57 -25.08 -12.57
N GLU A 69 11.58 -24.96 -13.47
CA GLU A 69 11.70 -25.28 -14.89
C GLU A 69 12.81 -24.49 -15.59
N LEU A 70 13.10 -23.28 -15.12
CA LEU A 70 14.18 -22.43 -15.64
C LEU A 70 15.39 -22.37 -14.70
N ASN A 71 15.53 -23.36 -13.81
CA ASN A 71 16.54 -23.41 -12.74
C ASN A 71 16.62 -22.08 -11.98
N GLY A 72 15.44 -21.52 -11.68
CA GLY A 72 15.27 -20.22 -11.08
C GLY A 72 15.62 -20.19 -9.60
N SER A 73 16.01 -19.00 -9.16
CA SER A 73 16.11 -18.63 -7.76
C SER A 73 15.23 -17.41 -7.52
N SER A 74 14.87 -17.17 -6.25
CA SER A 74 14.12 -15.98 -5.87
C SER A 74 14.78 -14.70 -6.39
N MET A 75 13.94 -13.81 -6.91
CA MET A 75 14.27 -12.48 -7.40
C MET A 75 13.70 -11.38 -6.49
N ILE A 76 13.18 -11.76 -5.31
CA ILE A 76 12.41 -10.87 -4.41
C ILE A 76 13.17 -9.58 -4.08
N GLU A 77 14.47 -9.67 -3.81
CA GLU A 77 15.33 -8.52 -3.52
C GLU A 77 15.41 -7.55 -4.70
N SER A 78 15.68 -8.08 -5.90
CA SER A 78 15.80 -7.27 -7.11
C SER A 78 14.48 -6.63 -7.54
N GLU A 79 13.36 -7.31 -7.29
CA GLU A 79 12.02 -6.75 -7.55
C GLU A 79 11.63 -5.71 -6.51
N PHE A 80 11.97 -5.92 -5.24
CA PHE A 80 11.75 -4.91 -4.21
C PHE A 80 12.58 -3.66 -4.50
N GLU A 81 13.85 -3.81 -4.85
CA GLU A 81 14.72 -2.70 -5.28
C GLU A 81 14.16 -2.00 -6.54
N TYR A 82 13.61 -2.75 -7.50
CA TYR A 82 12.93 -2.18 -8.65
C TYR A 82 11.74 -1.29 -8.23
N THR A 83 10.93 -1.72 -7.26
CA THR A 83 9.84 -0.86 -6.74
C THR A 83 10.39 0.41 -6.10
N THR A 84 11.45 0.32 -5.30
CA THR A 84 12.12 1.48 -4.69
C THR A 84 12.53 2.49 -5.77
N ARG A 85 13.25 2.04 -6.82
CA ARG A 85 13.67 2.91 -7.94
C ARG A 85 12.48 3.57 -8.64
N MET A 86 11.39 2.83 -8.84
CA MET A 86 10.20 3.33 -9.53
C MET A 86 9.44 4.36 -8.69
N ILE A 87 9.40 4.19 -7.37
CA ILE A 87 8.79 5.11 -6.41
C ILE A 87 9.63 6.38 -6.27
N THR A 88 10.94 6.27 -6.08
CA THR A 88 11.85 7.43 -5.94
C THR A 88 11.80 8.34 -7.17
N ARG A 89 11.59 7.76 -8.35
CA ARG A 89 11.44 8.53 -9.59
C ARG A 89 10.10 9.26 -9.68
N GLU A 90 9.01 8.67 -9.16
CA GLU A 90 7.66 9.21 -9.28
C GLU A 90 6.79 8.73 -8.10
N LEU A 91 6.65 9.57 -7.07
CA LEU A 91 5.89 9.24 -5.85
C LEU A 91 4.41 8.96 -6.12
N LYS A 92 3.84 9.49 -7.20
CA LYS A 92 2.46 9.21 -7.64
C LYS A 92 2.28 7.88 -8.37
N ASN A 93 3.32 7.04 -8.45
CA ASN A 93 3.24 5.75 -9.13
C ASN A 93 2.54 4.70 -8.26
N PHE A 94 1.21 4.74 -8.24
CA PHE A 94 0.38 3.76 -7.53
C PHE A 94 0.75 2.31 -7.85
N SER A 95 1.08 2.00 -9.12
CA SER A 95 1.41 0.62 -9.50
C SER A 95 2.71 0.13 -8.85
N ALA A 96 3.69 1.01 -8.64
CA ALA A 96 4.91 0.65 -7.92
C ALA A 96 4.66 0.46 -6.43
N TRP A 97 3.89 1.36 -5.79
CA TRP A 97 3.46 1.21 -4.39
C TRP A 97 2.68 -0.08 -4.14
N HIS A 98 1.70 -0.36 -5.01
CA HIS A 98 0.92 -1.59 -4.92
C HIS A 98 1.78 -2.83 -5.14
N ASN A 99 2.72 -2.81 -6.09
CA ASN A 99 3.62 -3.94 -6.28
C ASN A 99 4.54 -4.12 -5.06
N ARG A 100 5.03 -3.02 -4.47
CA ARG A 100 5.85 -3.04 -3.24
C ARG A 100 5.10 -3.71 -2.09
N SER A 101 3.86 -3.30 -1.81
CA SER A 101 3.06 -3.85 -0.71
C SER A 101 2.84 -5.36 -0.82
N LYS A 102 2.76 -5.90 -2.05
CA LYS A 102 2.64 -7.35 -2.29
C LYS A 102 3.94 -8.12 -2.15
N LEU A 103 5.10 -7.47 -2.31
CA LEU A 103 6.41 -8.12 -2.18
C LEU A 103 6.87 -8.20 -0.72
N ILE A 104 6.52 -7.21 0.11
CA ILE A 104 7.02 -7.08 1.49
C ILE A 104 6.89 -8.36 2.32
N PRO A 105 5.73 -9.05 2.38
CA PRO A 105 5.62 -10.20 3.27
C PRO A 105 6.58 -11.32 2.88
N ARG A 106 6.61 -11.67 1.59
CA ARG A 106 7.54 -12.66 1.03
C ARG A 106 8.99 -12.24 1.23
N LEU A 107 9.33 -10.96 1.06
CA LEU A 107 10.67 -10.43 1.29
C LEU A 107 11.14 -10.68 2.72
N LEU A 108 10.33 -10.33 3.71
CA LEU A 108 10.67 -10.48 5.13
C LEU A 108 10.78 -11.95 5.54
N ASP A 109 9.92 -12.81 4.98
CA ASP A 109 9.95 -14.24 5.22
C ASP A 109 11.20 -14.91 4.62
N GLU A 110 11.56 -14.56 3.38
CA GLU A 110 12.78 -15.08 2.74
C GLU A 110 14.06 -14.59 3.41
N ARG A 111 14.06 -13.35 3.93
CA ARG A 111 15.14 -12.82 4.78
C ARG A 111 15.21 -13.51 6.14
N LYS A 112 14.18 -14.27 6.53
CA LYS A 112 14.02 -14.81 7.89
C LYS A 112 14.16 -13.71 8.95
N ALA A 113 13.55 -12.56 8.66
CA ALA A 113 13.66 -11.39 9.52
C ALA A 113 13.25 -11.74 10.95
N THR A 114 13.87 -11.09 11.93
CA THR A 114 13.46 -11.10 13.33
C THR A 114 12.35 -10.07 13.56
N ASP A 115 11.70 -10.12 14.71
CA ASP A 115 10.67 -9.12 15.06
C ASP A 115 11.25 -7.71 15.15
N ALA A 116 12.51 -7.58 15.60
CA ALA A 116 13.23 -6.30 15.64
C ALA A 116 13.48 -5.75 14.22
N GLU A 117 13.92 -6.61 13.28
CA GLU A 117 14.12 -6.20 11.88
C GLU A 117 12.80 -5.86 11.19
N ARG A 118 11.72 -6.60 11.48
CA ARG A 118 10.37 -6.29 10.97
C ARG A 118 9.85 -4.95 11.50
N ARG A 119 10.09 -4.65 12.77
CA ARG A 119 9.76 -3.35 13.39
C ARG A 119 10.51 -2.21 12.71
N GLN A 120 11.84 -2.34 12.58
CA GLN A 120 12.66 -1.34 11.89
C GLN A 120 12.22 -1.16 10.43
N PHE A 121 11.90 -2.25 9.74
CA PHE A 121 11.40 -2.18 8.37
C PHE A 121 10.08 -1.39 8.28
N LEU A 122 9.15 -1.60 9.22
CA LEU A 122 7.90 -0.86 9.26
C LEU A 122 8.14 0.64 9.55
N ASP A 123 9.06 0.96 10.45
CA ASP A 123 9.48 2.34 10.73
C ASP A 123 10.05 3.02 9.47
N ASP A 124 10.95 2.34 8.76
CA ASP A 124 11.55 2.85 7.53
C ASP A 124 10.47 3.10 6.44
N GLU A 125 9.48 2.23 6.31
CA GLU A 125 8.36 2.41 5.37
C GLU A 125 7.46 3.60 5.75
N PHE A 126 7.18 3.78 7.05
CA PHE A 126 6.45 4.96 7.53
C PHE A 126 7.25 6.24 7.32
N ASP A 127 8.56 6.24 7.52
CA ASP A 127 9.42 7.40 7.27
C ASP A 127 9.43 7.79 5.80
N ILE A 128 9.44 6.81 4.89
CA ILE A 128 9.36 7.06 3.45
C ILE A 128 8.01 7.70 3.12
N ILE A 129 6.90 7.13 3.61
CA ILE A 129 5.57 7.63 3.23
C ILE A 129 5.25 8.98 3.87
N THR A 130 5.67 9.20 5.12
CA THR A 130 5.52 10.48 5.81
C THR A 130 6.28 11.57 5.05
N ARG A 131 7.54 11.33 4.67
CA ARG A 131 8.29 12.29 3.83
C ARG A 131 7.63 12.56 2.49
N ALA A 132 6.95 11.57 1.90
CA ALA A 132 6.20 11.75 0.66
C ALA A 132 4.92 12.59 0.86
N MET A 133 4.22 12.42 1.99
CA MET A 133 3.02 13.18 2.35
C MET A 133 3.33 14.66 2.61
N TRP A 134 4.41 14.93 3.36
CA TRP A 134 4.88 16.28 3.73
C TRP A 134 5.59 17.02 2.58
N ASN A 135 5.71 16.40 1.41
CA ASN A 135 6.27 17.08 0.25
C ASN A 135 5.18 17.95 -0.39
N ASP A 136 5.41 19.27 -0.42
CA ASP A 136 4.48 20.30 -0.94
C ASP A 136 3.91 20.02 -2.34
N ALA A 137 4.58 19.20 -3.14
CA ALA A 137 4.11 18.81 -4.47
C ALA A 137 3.07 17.67 -4.48
N TYR A 138 2.83 16.99 -3.35
CA TYR A 138 2.08 15.73 -3.29
C TYR A 138 1.02 15.57 -2.16
N PRO A 139 0.59 16.60 -1.39
CA PRO A 139 -0.31 16.36 -0.25
C PRO A 139 -1.66 15.71 -0.66
N TYR A 140 -2.07 15.85 -1.93
CA TYR A 140 -3.32 15.29 -2.46
C TYR A 140 -3.15 13.97 -3.24
N ASP A 141 -1.93 13.46 -3.43
CA ASP A 141 -1.76 12.27 -4.28
C ASP A 141 -2.28 11.02 -3.58
N GLN A 142 -3.37 10.47 -4.11
CA GLN A 142 -4.03 9.27 -3.59
C GLN A 142 -3.10 8.06 -3.45
N SER A 143 -2.03 7.97 -4.25
CA SER A 143 -1.14 6.81 -4.22
C SER A 143 -0.37 6.73 -2.90
N VAL A 144 0.04 7.89 -2.39
CA VAL A 144 0.77 8.03 -1.13
C VAL A 144 -0.14 7.64 0.03
N TRP A 145 -1.36 8.19 0.06
CA TRP A 145 -2.35 7.90 1.09
C TRP A 145 -2.83 6.44 1.08
N PHE A 146 -2.98 5.82 -0.08
CA PHE A 146 -3.31 4.39 -0.16
C PHE A 146 -2.17 3.50 0.32
N TYR A 147 -0.91 3.90 0.12
CA TYR A 147 0.21 3.16 0.70
C TYR A 147 0.28 3.33 2.22
N HIS A 148 0.07 4.55 2.72
CA HIS A 148 -0.07 4.80 4.16
C HIS A 148 -1.19 3.94 4.75
N GLN A 149 -2.38 3.92 4.12
CA GLN A 149 -3.51 3.10 4.56
C GLN A 149 -3.17 1.61 4.55
N PHE A 150 -2.42 1.12 3.56
CA PHE A 150 -1.92 -0.25 3.55
C PHE A 150 -1.05 -0.53 4.79
N LEU A 151 -0.08 0.33 5.11
CA LEU A 151 0.75 0.16 6.32
C LEU A 151 -0.12 0.14 7.58
N MET A 152 -1.09 1.04 7.68
CA MET A 152 -2.03 1.10 8.81
C MET A 152 -2.93 -0.12 8.91
N SER A 153 -3.39 -0.69 7.79
CA SER A 153 -4.18 -1.94 7.81
C SER A 153 -3.39 -3.11 8.40
N THR A 154 -2.05 -3.11 8.30
CA THR A 154 -1.24 -4.15 8.95
C THR A 154 -1.26 -4.07 10.48
N LEU A 155 -1.64 -2.90 11.02
CA LEU A 155 -1.73 -2.62 12.46
C LEU A 155 -3.18 -2.76 12.95
N THR A 156 -4.15 -2.21 12.22
CA THR A 156 -5.56 -2.12 12.65
C THR A 156 -6.36 -3.40 12.40
N GLU A 157 -6.05 -4.18 11.36
CA GLU A 157 -6.77 -5.43 11.08
C GLU A 157 -6.12 -6.60 11.83
N SER A 158 -6.90 -7.30 12.65
CA SER A 158 -6.45 -8.42 13.49
C SER A 158 -6.33 -9.75 12.74
N VAL A 159 -6.87 -9.85 11.51
CA VAL A 159 -6.99 -11.13 10.78
C VAL A 159 -6.51 -11.01 9.33
N GLY A 160 -5.48 -11.80 8.98
CA GLY A 160 -5.48 -12.53 7.69
C GLY A 160 -4.76 -11.92 6.48
N HIS A 161 -4.07 -10.80 6.59
CA HIS A 161 -3.19 -10.33 5.52
C HIS A 161 -1.75 -10.37 5.99
N ALA A 162 -0.90 -11.11 5.28
CA ALA A 162 0.52 -11.31 5.60
C ALA A 162 1.16 -10.02 6.13
N THR A 163 1.26 -9.94 7.45
CA THR A 163 1.53 -8.68 8.16
C THR A 163 3.03 -8.47 8.21
N ILE A 164 3.45 -7.22 8.05
CA ILE A 164 4.86 -6.82 8.23
C ILE A 164 5.36 -7.25 9.61
N THR A 165 4.48 -7.23 10.61
CA THR A 165 4.78 -7.45 12.04
C THR A 165 3.80 -8.47 12.66
N PRO A 166 3.93 -9.78 12.37
CA PRO A 166 2.97 -10.81 12.80
C PRO A 166 2.91 -11.01 14.31
N ASN A 167 4.00 -10.72 15.03
CA ASN A 167 4.13 -10.94 16.47
C ASN A 167 3.90 -9.67 17.31
N PHE A 168 3.43 -8.57 16.70
CA PHE A 168 3.07 -7.38 17.47
C PHE A 168 1.93 -7.66 18.43
N THR A 169 2.12 -7.26 19.68
CA THR A 169 1.04 -7.26 20.68
C THR A 169 -0.01 -6.21 20.33
N ARG A 170 -1.15 -6.26 21.01
CA ARG A 170 -2.18 -5.23 20.90
C ARG A 170 -1.63 -3.86 21.30
N ASP A 171 -0.85 -3.80 22.38
CA ASP A 171 -0.24 -2.57 22.90
C ASP A 171 0.78 -1.98 21.90
N ASP A 172 1.62 -2.83 21.29
CA ASP A 172 2.54 -2.40 20.23
C ASP A 172 1.79 -1.73 19.07
N ARG A 173 0.67 -2.32 18.64
CA ARG A 173 -0.12 -1.78 17.53
C ARG A 173 -0.76 -0.44 17.92
N ILE A 174 -1.31 -0.35 19.13
CA ILE A 174 -1.91 0.90 19.66
C ILE A 174 -0.85 2.00 19.72
N GLU A 175 0.34 1.71 20.22
CA GLU A 175 1.46 2.67 20.28
C GLU A 175 1.80 3.22 18.89
N TYR A 176 1.90 2.34 17.88
CA TYR A 176 2.14 2.76 16.51
C TYR A 176 1.02 3.66 15.96
N ILE A 177 -0.24 3.27 16.16
CA ILE A 177 -1.38 4.04 15.66
C ILE A 177 -1.43 5.42 16.34
N GLN A 178 -1.18 5.49 17.65
CA GLN A 178 -1.10 6.75 18.39
C GLN A 178 0.02 7.65 17.87
N ARG A 179 1.20 7.10 17.57
CA ARG A 179 2.30 7.86 16.95
C ARG A 179 1.90 8.41 15.59
N GLN A 180 1.19 7.64 14.76
CA GLN A 180 0.68 8.13 13.48
C GLN A 180 -0.41 9.19 13.65
N LEU A 181 -1.29 9.08 14.65
CA LEU A 181 -2.28 10.12 14.97
C LEU A 181 -1.61 11.45 15.32
N VAL A 182 -0.51 11.44 16.08
CA VAL A 182 0.29 12.65 16.36
C VAL A 182 0.83 13.24 15.06
N ASN A 183 1.50 12.44 14.23
CA ASN A 183 2.04 12.88 12.94
C ASN A 183 0.97 13.48 12.02
N LEU A 184 -0.23 12.90 12.00
CA LEU A 184 -1.35 13.37 11.18
C LEU A 184 -1.99 14.65 11.72
N ARG A 185 -2.02 14.84 13.04
CA ARG A 185 -2.45 16.10 13.65
C ARG A 185 -1.46 17.22 13.32
N ASP A 186 -0.17 16.95 13.39
CA ASP A 186 0.86 17.91 12.96
C ASP A 186 0.73 18.24 11.47
N PHE A 187 0.39 17.25 10.62
CA PHE A 187 0.14 17.48 9.19
C PHE A 187 -1.16 18.25 8.92
N GLN A 188 -2.17 18.08 9.79
CA GLN A 188 -3.43 18.80 9.67
C GLN A 188 -3.21 20.31 9.76
N ASP A 189 -2.24 20.75 10.58
CA ASP A 189 -1.80 22.13 10.69
C ASP A 189 -1.00 22.55 9.43
N GLY A 190 -1.69 23.14 8.44
CA GLY A 190 -1.16 23.46 7.12
C GLY A 190 -1.61 22.53 5.98
N GLY A 191 -2.37 21.48 6.30
CA GLY A 191 -2.95 20.52 5.35
C GLY A 191 -4.48 20.58 5.28
N GLU A 192 -5.09 21.73 5.57
CA GLU A 192 -6.54 21.85 5.84
C GLU A 192 -7.44 21.56 4.63
N ASP A 193 -6.89 21.56 3.42
CA ASP A 193 -7.60 21.21 2.19
C ASP A 193 -7.37 19.75 1.76
N CYS A 194 -6.57 18.99 2.50
CA CYS A 194 -6.34 17.58 2.24
C CYS A 194 -7.41 16.71 2.93
N LYS A 195 -8.39 16.23 2.18
CA LYS A 195 -9.43 15.34 2.73
C LYS A 195 -8.88 14.06 3.39
N TRP A 196 -7.72 13.58 2.92
CA TRP A 196 -7.18 12.31 3.34
C TRP A 196 -6.69 12.34 4.80
N VAL A 197 -6.17 13.48 5.28
CA VAL A 197 -5.77 13.60 6.69
C VAL A 197 -6.97 13.47 7.61
N TYR A 198 -8.10 14.10 7.29
CA TYR A 198 -9.32 13.99 8.09
C TYR A 198 -9.90 12.56 8.07
N ASN A 199 -9.85 11.88 6.92
CA ASN A 199 -10.30 10.49 6.85
C ASN A 199 -9.39 9.57 7.67
N ALA A 200 -8.08 9.76 7.61
CA ALA A 200 -7.09 8.99 8.35
C ALA A 200 -7.24 9.20 9.87
N LEU A 201 -7.31 10.46 10.33
CA LEU A 201 -7.53 10.80 11.74
C LEU A 201 -8.79 10.12 12.29
N LEU A 202 -9.90 10.24 11.55
CA LEU A 202 -11.16 9.63 11.92
C LEU A 202 -11.10 8.10 11.99
N GLU A 203 -10.58 7.44 10.94
CA GLU A 203 -10.47 5.98 10.91
C GLU A 203 -9.55 5.45 12.02
N TYR A 204 -8.41 6.10 12.27
CA TYR A 204 -7.43 5.62 13.24
C TYR A 204 -7.82 5.91 14.69
N THR A 205 -8.47 7.04 14.99
CA THR A 205 -9.03 7.28 16.32
C THR A 205 -10.06 6.21 16.69
N LEU A 206 -10.94 5.85 15.75
CA LEU A 206 -11.94 4.81 16.00
C LEU A 206 -11.30 3.43 16.11
N ALA A 207 -10.28 3.13 15.31
CA ALA A 207 -9.54 1.88 15.43
C ALA A 207 -8.85 1.74 16.80
N VAL A 208 -8.25 2.79 17.34
CA VAL A 208 -7.65 2.77 18.69
C VAL A 208 -8.73 2.50 19.75
N CYS A 209 -9.87 3.20 19.68
CA CYS A 209 -10.97 2.98 20.63
C CYS A 209 -11.47 1.53 20.59
N GLU A 210 -11.64 0.97 19.40
CA GLU A 210 -12.05 -0.43 19.20
C GLU A 210 -11.02 -1.40 19.78
N MET A 211 -9.72 -1.19 19.52
CA MET A 211 -8.64 -2.04 20.04
C MET A 211 -8.51 -1.96 21.55
N GLU A 212 -8.75 -0.79 22.14
CA GLU A 212 -8.80 -0.57 23.59
C GLU A 212 -10.12 -1.03 24.23
N GLU A 213 -11.07 -1.54 23.43
CA GLU A 213 -12.40 -1.99 23.87
C GLU A 213 -13.15 -0.89 24.64
N ARG A 214 -12.97 0.37 24.23
CA ARG A 214 -13.62 1.54 24.85
C ARG A 214 -14.38 2.36 23.83
N LEU A 215 -15.27 3.19 24.35
CA LEU A 215 -15.92 4.22 23.55
C LEU A 215 -15.01 5.44 23.39
N PRO A 216 -15.16 6.21 22.30
CA PRO A 216 -14.47 7.49 22.15
C PRO A 216 -14.85 8.43 23.29
N GLY A 217 -13.84 9.09 23.88
CA GLY A 217 -14.03 10.12 24.91
C GLY A 217 -14.70 11.37 24.36
N HIS A 218 -15.07 12.30 25.24
CA HIS A 218 -15.75 13.54 24.85
C HIS A 218 -14.99 14.31 23.76
N ASP A 219 -13.68 14.52 23.96
CA ASP A 219 -12.86 15.31 23.04
C ASP A 219 -12.67 14.59 21.70
N GLU A 220 -12.49 13.27 21.71
CA GLU A 220 -12.40 12.45 20.48
C GLU A 220 -13.72 12.48 19.68
N VAL A 221 -14.87 12.50 20.36
CA VAL A 221 -16.18 12.64 19.69
C VAL A 221 -16.32 14.00 19.03
N GLU A 222 -15.91 15.07 19.69
CA GLU A 222 -15.96 16.42 19.11
C GLU A 222 -14.96 16.56 17.95
N ASP A 223 -13.75 16.01 18.07
CA ASP A 223 -12.77 15.89 16.98
C ASP A 223 -13.38 15.16 15.77
N CYS A 224 -13.98 13.98 16.00
CA CYS A 224 -14.59 13.18 14.93
C CYS A 224 -15.72 13.95 14.21
N LYS A 225 -16.54 14.70 14.94
CA LYS A 225 -17.58 15.56 14.34
C LYS A 225 -16.97 16.68 13.51
N ALA A 226 -15.91 17.32 14.00
CA ALA A 226 -15.20 18.37 13.28
C ALA A 226 -14.59 17.84 11.98
N TRP A 227 -13.91 16.69 12.03
CA TRP A 227 -13.33 16.03 10.86
C TRP A 227 -14.40 15.61 9.85
N LEU A 228 -15.52 15.03 10.30
CA LEU A 228 -16.66 14.69 9.43
C LEU A 228 -17.24 15.92 8.72
N SER A 229 -17.30 17.06 9.40
CA SER A 229 -17.72 18.33 8.80
C SER A 229 -16.78 18.77 7.69
N GLN A 230 -15.47 18.65 7.88
CA GLN A 230 -14.48 18.97 6.84
C GLN A 230 -14.55 17.98 5.67
N LEU A 231 -14.70 16.67 5.94
CA LEU A 231 -14.84 15.65 4.90
C LEU A 231 -16.04 15.88 3.99
N ARG A 232 -17.17 16.37 4.52
CA ARG A 232 -18.33 16.74 3.69
C ARG A 232 -18.05 17.90 2.74
N LYS A 233 -17.25 18.87 3.19
CA LYS A 233 -16.85 20.02 2.35
C LYS A 233 -15.86 19.59 1.27
N LEU A 234 -14.89 18.75 1.61
CA LEU A 234 -13.79 18.35 0.72
C LEU A 234 -14.11 17.13 -0.17
N ASP A 235 -15.10 16.31 0.21
CA ASP A 235 -15.53 15.13 -0.56
C ASP A 235 -17.07 14.99 -0.62
N PRO A 236 -17.77 15.96 -1.23
CA PRO A 236 -19.24 15.98 -1.27
C PRO A 236 -19.83 14.78 -2.02
N MET A 237 -19.09 14.20 -2.98
CA MET A 237 -19.53 13.00 -3.70
C MET A 237 -19.70 11.77 -2.81
N ARG A 238 -19.08 11.76 -1.62
CA ARG A 238 -19.16 10.66 -0.64
C ARG A 238 -19.98 11.03 0.60
N GLU A 239 -20.82 12.06 0.53
CA GLU A 239 -21.63 12.52 1.67
C GLU A 239 -22.43 11.39 2.35
N GLY A 240 -22.99 10.46 1.57
CA GLY A 240 -23.70 9.29 2.11
C GLY A 240 -22.83 8.46 3.08
N ARG A 241 -21.56 8.22 2.71
CA ARG A 241 -20.59 7.51 3.56
C ARG A 241 -20.36 8.25 4.89
N TRP A 242 -20.18 9.57 4.83
CA TRP A 242 -19.93 10.39 6.02
C TRP A 242 -21.14 10.44 6.95
N ASN A 243 -22.35 10.48 6.38
CA ASN A 243 -23.59 10.45 7.13
C ASN A 243 -23.81 9.11 7.85
N ASP A 244 -23.50 8.00 7.20
CA ASP A 244 -23.63 6.68 7.82
C ASP A 244 -22.61 6.48 8.95
N LEU A 245 -21.40 7.00 8.80
CA LEU A 245 -20.41 7.00 9.88
C LEU A 245 -20.86 7.83 11.08
N GLU A 246 -21.42 9.04 10.85
CA GLU A 246 -21.93 9.88 11.94
C GLU A 246 -23.09 9.19 12.71
N LYS A 247 -23.98 8.48 12.00
CA LYS A 247 -25.04 7.68 12.66
C LYS A 247 -24.44 6.59 13.55
N SER A 248 -23.41 5.90 13.07
CA SER A 248 -22.70 4.88 13.86
C SER A 248 -22.16 5.47 15.17
N LEU A 249 -21.49 6.63 15.10
CA LEU A 249 -20.95 7.31 16.28
C LEU A 249 -22.04 7.72 17.28
N LYS A 250 -23.19 8.21 16.78
CA LYS A 250 -24.33 8.56 17.64
C LYS A 250 -24.95 7.34 18.31
N SER A 251 -25.07 6.22 17.59
CA SER A 251 -25.59 4.97 18.15
C SER A 251 -24.69 4.45 19.28
N SER A 252 -23.37 4.55 19.13
CA SER A 252 -22.41 4.16 20.17
C SER A 252 -22.51 5.05 21.43
N ARG A 253 -22.86 6.32 21.27
CA ARG A 253 -23.02 7.26 22.40
C ARG A 253 -24.35 7.08 23.16
N VAL A 254 -25.45 6.82 22.46
CA VAL A 254 -26.74 6.55 23.12
C VAL A 254 -26.64 5.32 24.03
N LEU A 255 -25.90 4.28 23.59
CA LEU A 255 -25.63 3.10 24.41
C LEU A 255 -24.78 3.41 25.67
N SER A 256 -23.97 4.47 25.67
CA SER A 256 -23.21 4.89 26.87
C SER A 256 -24.02 5.71 27.87
N GLU A 257 -24.99 6.50 27.39
CA GLU A 257 -25.84 7.34 28.25
C GLU A 257 -26.95 6.50 28.92
N GLU A 258 -27.30 5.33 28.38
CA GLU A 258 -28.24 4.36 28.97
C GLU A 258 -27.61 3.40 30.01
N HIS A 259 -26.29 3.44 30.21
CA HIS A 259 -25.57 2.55 31.15
C HIS A 259 -24.90 3.30 32.33
N HIS A 260 -25.24 4.58 32.50
CA HIS A 260 -24.93 5.37 33.70
C HIS A 260 -26.19 5.65 34.52
#